data_AF-A0A8J3HHS9-F1
#
_entry.id   AF-A0A8J3HHS9-F1
#
_cell.length_a   1.000
_cell.length_b   1.000
_cell.length_c   1.000
_cell.angle_alpha   90.00
_cell.angle_beta   90.00
_cell.angle_gamma   90.00
#
_symmetry.space_group_name_H-M   'P 1'
#
loop_
_entity.id
_entity.type
_entity.pdbx_description
1 polymer ?
#
loop_
_entity_poly.entity_id
_entity_poly.type
_entity_poly.pdbx_seq_one_letter_code
_entity_poly.pdbx_strand_id
1 'polypeptide(L)'
;MSGGAAADPLERRYRTLLRAYPRWWREERGAELLATLLDAAPPGRRRPTAADAADLLRNGARCRLGLSTDDGLDEGLGTAAPVALALAAGVSAFLWWRIEGSPATPGRPATLGPLAYAAWLVATAVVVLAPARAGRAAIGGALAVTALLPLLAPLTPLHRPPLWVLAALLCFGALALPVAGRVDRPGSGELRAGIAAGAVAVATGADVVMRAWPGQHTASYYQPTIAQVGCVVAAAVGALAVRTPVQGGLTRHPPARAGTPDPAGDLSPGRTPGPSGTARPTGTPERAWLWATLLIGLPGAWLGPVDTGTWRAAGELPKFGRLAEVLLGTCIVLLGMARLRRRRAGADRGGSWSAPGEAGSVLIGYAVGLVAFAGLVGAVTAHVLATAVTCLTAGGALAAGGAPSAEGGVGRRWTAAGTAGTVTLLAAYAVGVYSNDWSVTGWHLARTTGLAATLAVVPLAAAVHAAWAHRHALPRAAALVAGIGATTWLAWLTLPDLPAWGPVPLVLLAAAALTRFRHTPPRPRP
;
A
#
# COMPACT_ATOMS: atom_id res chain seq x y z
N MET A 1 27.18 18.91 -46.54
CA MET A 1 25.77 18.77 -46.08
C MET A 1 25.70 19.04 -44.59
N SER A 2 25.71 20.32 -44.26
CA SER A 2 25.67 20.90 -42.92
C SER A 2 24.20 20.96 -42.45
N GLY A 3 23.62 19.79 -42.18
CA GLY A 3 22.32 19.66 -41.53
C GLY A 3 22.46 19.82 -40.02
N GLY A 4 22.85 21.02 -39.56
CA GLY A 4 22.76 21.42 -38.16
C GLY A 4 21.29 21.54 -37.76
N ALA A 5 20.63 20.39 -37.61
CA ALA A 5 19.21 20.28 -37.32
C ALA A 5 18.93 20.93 -35.96
N ALA A 6 18.16 22.01 -35.97
CA ALA A 6 17.45 22.43 -34.76
C ALA A 6 16.74 21.18 -34.22
N ALA A 7 17.15 20.69 -33.04
CA ALA A 7 16.64 19.46 -32.44
C ALA A 7 15.12 19.37 -32.66
N ASP A 8 14.63 18.25 -33.16
CA ASP A 8 13.23 18.11 -33.55
C ASP A 8 12.35 18.56 -32.36
N PRO A 9 11.35 19.44 -32.56
CA PRO A 9 10.39 19.80 -31.52
C PRO A 9 9.84 18.61 -30.71
N LEU A 10 9.72 17.42 -31.33
CA LEU A 10 9.33 16.18 -30.65
C LEU A 10 10.38 15.69 -29.65
N GLU A 11 11.64 15.63 -30.06
CA GLU A 11 12.79 15.20 -29.25
C GLU A 11 12.93 16.06 -27.99
N ARG A 12 12.79 17.39 -28.10
CA ARG A 12 12.79 18.30 -26.94
C ARG A 12 11.69 17.98 -25.94
N ARG A 13 10.50 17.62 -26.42
CA ARG A 13 9.36 17.25 -25.56
C ARG A 13 9.60 15.91 -24.86
N TYR A 14 10.11 14.90 -25.56
CA TYR A 14 10.48 13.63 -24.92
C TYR A 14 11.58 13.81 -23.88
N ARG A 15 12.63 14.59 -24.15
CA ARG A 15 13.66 14.94 -23.15
C ARG A 15 13.08 15.62 -21.91
N THR A 16 12.06 16.45 -22.09
CA THR A 16 11.35 17.10 -20.98
C THR A 16 10.57 16.08 -20.14
N LEU A 17 9.82 15.18 -20.78
CA LEU A 17 9.10 14.10 -20.10
C LEU A 17 10.05 13.14 -19.37
N LEU A 18 11.21 12.83 -19.97
CA LEU A 18 12.21 11.98 -19.35
C LEU A 18 12.73 12.55 -18.02
N ARG A 19 12.60 13.86 -17.73
CA ARG A 19 12.94 14.43 -16.41
C ARG A 19 12.14 13.80 -15.25
N ALA A 20 11.02 13.13 -15.54
CA ALA A 20 10.31 12.31 -14.58
C ALA A 20 11.13 11.12 -14.06
N TYR A 21 12.17 10.68 -14.78
CA TYR A 21 13.11 9.67 -14.33
C TYR A 21 14.23 10.26 -13.44
N PRO A 22 14.78 9.47 -12.50
CA PRO A 22 15.96 9.86 -11.74
C PRO A 22 17.14 10.25 -12.64
N ARG A 23 18.04 11.12 -12.15
CA ARG A 23 19.21 11.59 -12.92
C ARG A 23 20.11 10.44 -13.38
N TRP A 24 20.49 9.54 -12.46
CA TRP A 24 21.33 8.38 -12.75
C TRP A 24 20.75 7.51 -13.88
N TRP A 25 19.44 7.29 -13.86
CA TRP A 25 18.76 6.45 -14.86
C TRP A 25 18.79 7.09 -16.24
N ARG A 26 18.59 8.42 -16.29
CA ARG A 26 18.65 9.16 -17.55
C ARG A 26 20.06 9.19 -18.14
N GLU A 27 21.09 9.27 -17.31
CA GLU A 27 22.48 9.24 -17.76
C GLU A 27 22.84 7.88 -18.36
N GLU A 28 22.34 6.79 -17.78
CA GLU A 28 22.63 5.43 -18.24
C GLU A 28 21.77 4.98 -19.42
N ARG A 29 20.45 5.22 -19.38
CA ARG A 29 19.47 4.66 -20.35
C ARG A 29 18.60 5.69 -21.05
N GLY A 30 18.74 6.98 -20.71
CA GLY A 30 17.89 8.04 -21.25
C GLY A 30 18.07 8.26 -22.75
N ALA A 31 19.29 8.11 -23.26
CA ALA A 31 19.59 8.22 -24.69
C ALA A 31 18.99 7.05 -25.50
N GLU A 32 19.16 5.81 -25.00
CA GLU A 32 18.58 4.59 -25.57
C GLU A 32 17.06 4.70 -25.65
N LEU A 33 16.40 5.03 -24.52
CA LEU A 33 14.95 5.17 -24.48
C LEU A 33 14.44 6.31 -25.39
N LEU A 34 15.17 7.43 -25.44
CA LEU A 34 14.82 8.54 -26.34
C LEU A 34 14.89 8.12 -27.81
N ALA A 35 15.95 7.40 -28.21
CA ALA A 35 16.10 6.88 -29.56
C ALA A 35 14.93 5.94 -29.91
N THR A 36 14.62 4.97 -29.03
CA THR A 36 13.48 4.06 -29.23
C THR A 36 12.15 4.79 -29.40
N LEU A 37 11.90 5.85 -28.62
CA LEU A 37 10.67 6.65 -28.73
C LEU A 37 10.57 7.45 -30.02
N LEU A 38 11.71 7.92 -30.55
CA LEU A 38 11.76 8.63 -31.83
C LEU A 38 11.61 7.66 -33.00
N ASP A 39 12.24 6.49 -32.93
CA ASP A 39 12.14 5.44 -33.95
C ASP A 39 10.71 4.87 -34.04
N ALA A 40 10.01 4.78 -32.89
CA ALA A 40 8.62 4.33 -32.85
C ALA A 40 7.61 5.42 -33.27
N ALA A 41 8.02 6.69 -33.39
CA ALA A 41 7.13 7.77 -33.76
C ALA A 41 6.88 7.78 -35.28
N PRO A 42 5.61 7.83 -35.74
CA PRO A 42 5.29 7.99 -37.16
C PRO A 42 5.93 9.25 -37.75
N PRO A 43 6.33 9.21 -39.03
CA PRO A 43 6.97 10.35 -39.70
C PRO A 43 6.07 11.60 -39.62
N GLY A 44 6.69 12.74 -39.30
CA GLY A 44 5.99 14.03 -39.18
C GLY A 44 5.33 14.32 -37.83
N ARG A 45 5.41 13.41 -36.85
CA ARG A 45 4.90 13.65 -35.49
C ARG A 45 5.72 14.74 -34.78
N ARG A 46 5.08 15.84 -34.38
CA ARG A 46 5.75 16.99 -33.69
C ARG A 46 5.52 17.04 -32.18
N ARG A 47 4.62 16.22 -31.64
CA ARG A 47 4.29 16.16 -30.21
C ARG A 47 4.11 14.70 -29.75
N PRO A 48 4.55 14.36 -28.53
CA PRO A 48 4.23 13.08 -27.92
C PRO A 48 2.71 12.91 -27.84
N THR A 49 2.22 11.69 -27.97
CA THR A 49 0.81 11.44 -27.69
C THR A 49 0.56 11.55 -26.18
N ALA A 50 -0.69 11.78 -25.78
CA ALA A 50 -1.05 11.78 -24.35
C ALA A 50 -0.74 10.42 -23.69
N ALA A 51 -0.83 9.32 -24.46
CA ALA A 51 -0.48 7.99 -24.00
C ALA A 51 1.03 7.85 -23.75
N ASP A 52 1.88 8.32 -24.66
CA ASP A 52 3.34 8.29 -24.49
C ASP A 52 3.76 9.13 -23.28
N ALA A 53 3.17 10.32 -23.14
CA ALA A 53 3.43 11.19 -22.00
C ALA A 53 3.02 10.52 -20.67
N ALA A 54 1.81 9.95 -20.61
CA ALA A 54 1.32 9.26 -19.42
C ALA A 54 2.18 8.04 -19.06
N ASP A 55 2.61 7.26 -20.06
CA ASP A 55 3.45 6.09 -19.84
C ASP A 55 4.84 6.48 -19.32
N LEU A 56 5.47 7.50 -19.90
CA LEU A 56 6.76 8.01 -19.45
C LEU A 56 6.70 8.61 -18.04
N LEU A 57 5.66 9.40 -17.73
CA LEU A 57 5.47 9.95 -16.39
C LEU A 57 5.25 8.84 -15.36
N ARG A 58 4.44 7.83 -15.70
CA ARG A 58 4.17 6.68 -14.84
C ARG A 58 5.44 5.86 -14.60
N ASN A 59 6.19 5.54 -15.64
CA ASN A 59 7.41 4.73 -15.54
C ASN A 59 8.55 5.52 -14.86
N GLY A 60 8.63 6.84 -15.07
CA GLY A 60 9.54 7.72 -14.33
C GLY A 60 9.22 7.78 -12.84
N ALA A 61 7.93 7.94 -12.49
CA ALA A 61 7.48 7.90 -11.09
C ALA A 61 7.77 6.54 -10.44
N ARG A 62 7.49 5.44 -11.14
CA ARG A 62 7.86 4.08 -10.70
C ARG A 62 9.35 3.95 -10.48
N CYS A 63 10.17 4.48 -11.38
CA CYS A 63 11.63 4.44 -11.23
C CYS A 63 12.11 5.23 -10.01
N ARG A 64 11.54 6.42 -9.75
CA ARG A 64 11.85 7.22 -8.55
C ARG A 64 11.43 6.54 -7.26
N LEU A 65 10.28 5.87 -7.26
CA LEU A 65 9.83 5.04 -6.14
C LEU A 65 10.61 3.71 -6.06
N GLY A 66 11.45 3.41 -7.06
CA GLY A 66 12.18 2.16 -7.24
C GLY A 66 11.28 0.94 -7.34
N LEU A 67 10.16 1.09 -8.03
CA LEU A 67 9.18 0.06 -8.41
C LEU A 67 9.39 -0.45 -9.83
N SER A 68 10.24 0.21 -10.64
CA SER A 68 10.47 -0.13 -12.05
C SER A 68 11.24 -1.45 -12.27
N THR A 69 11.91 -1.96 -11.23
CA THR A 69 12.67 -3.22 -11.25
C THR A 69 11.85 -4.41 -10.74
N ASP A 70 10.60 -4.19 -10.38
CA ASP A 70 9.79 -5.18 -9.68
C ASP A 70 8.81 -5.84 -10.66
N ASP A 71 9.27 -6.86 -11.39
CA ASP A 71 8.44 -7.64 -12.33
C ASP A 71 7.15 -8.16 -11.68
N GLY A 72 7.17 -8.39 -10.36
CA GLY A 72 6.02 -8.87 -9.60
C GLY A 72 4.98 -7.81 -9.23
N LEU A 73 5.26 -6.50 -9.36
CA LEU A 73 4.27 -5.47 -9.02
C LEU A 73 3.16 -5.39 -10.06
N ASP A 74 3.50 -5.41 -11.35
CA ASP A 74 2.49 -5.37 -12.42
C ASP A 74 1.66 -6.67 -12.44
N GLU A 75 2.30 -7.80 -12.12
CA GLU A 75 1.61 -9.07 -11.92
C GLU A 75 0.69 -9.01 -10.68
N GLY A 76 1.18 -8.49 -9.55
CA GLY A 76 0.43 -8.35 -8.31
C GLY A 76 -0.72 -7.35 -8.37
N LEU A 77 -0.51 -6.18 -8.98
CA LEU A 77 -1.60 -5.25 -9.34
C LEU A 77 -2.64 -5.95 -10.19
N GLY A 78 -2.16 -6.85 -11.04
CA GLY A 78 -2.99 -7.66 -11.86
C GLY A 78 -3.93 -8.61 -11.14
N THR A 79 -3.39 -9.30 -10.15
CA THR A 79 -4.14 -10.20 -9.27
C THR A 79 -5.04 -9.39 -8.34
N ALA A 80 -4.59 -8.21 -7.90
CA ALA A 80 -5.34 -7.35 -7.00
C ALA A 80 -6.53 -6.64 -7.66
N ALA A 81 -6.38 -6.18 -8.90
CA ALA A 81 -7.37 -5.36 -9.59
C ALA A 81 -8.80 -5.94 -9.62
N PRO A 82 -9.03 -7.22 -9.99
CA PRO A 82 -10.39 -7.79 -9.96
C PRO A 82 -10.96 -7.89 -8.55
N VAL A 83 -10.13 -8.20 -7.55
CA VAL A 83 -10.56 -8.28 -6.15
C VAL A 83 -10.88 -6.90 -5.61
N ALA A 84 -10.08 -5.88 -5.94
CA ALA A 84 -10.33 -4.50 -5.56
C ALA A 84 -11.66 -3.99 -6.15
N LEU A 85 -11.96 -4.32 -7.42
CA LEU A 85 -13.26 -3.99 -8.02
C LEU A 85 -14.42 -4.71 -7.30
N ALA A 86 -14.26 -6.02 -7.04
CA ALA A 86 -15.25 -6.80 -6.30
C ALA A 86 -15.50 -6.24 -4.90
N LEU A 87 -14.45 -5.82 -4.19
CA LEU A 87 -14.55 -5.14 -2.89
C LEU A 87 -15.28 -3.81 -3.00
N ALA A 88 -14.90 -2.92 -3.93
CA ALA A 88 -15.57 -1.64 -4.12
C ALA A 88 -17.08 -1.82 -4.40
N ALA A 89 -17.42 -2.79 -5.25
CA ALA A 89 -18.80 -3.12 -5.60
C ALA A 89 -19.57 -3.74 -4.43
N GLY A 90 -19.00 -4.74 -3.75
CA GLY A 90 -19.63 -5.43 -2.64
C GLY A 90 -19.84 -4.52 -1.43
N VAL A 91 -18.87 -3.68 -1.11
CA VAL A 91 -19.01 -2.62 -0.08
C VAL A 91 -20.12 -1.65 -0.46
N SER A 92 -20.15 -1.20 -1.72
CA SER A 92 -21.20 -0.30 -2.20
C SER A 92 -22.60 -0.92 -2.15
N ALA A 93 -22.74 -2.18 -2.57
CA ALA A 93 -24.02 -2.91 -2.49
C ALA A 93 -24.50 -3.04 -1.04
N PHE A 94 -23.60 -3.42 -0.13
CA PHE A 94 -23.92 -3.58 1.28
C PHE A 94 -24.32 -2.26 1.94
N LEU A 95 -23.55 -1.19 1.73
CA LEU A 95 -23.86 0.14 2.28
C LEU A 95 -25.16 0.69 1.69
N TRP A 96 -25.40 0.52 0.39
CA TRP A 96 -26.68 0.88 -0.19
C TRP A 96 -27.81 0.13 0.50
N TRP A 97 -27.75 -1.19 0.56
CA TRP A 97 -28.86 -2.01 1.03
C TRP A 97 -29.13 -1.86 2.53
N ARG A 98 -28.08 -1.90 3.36
CA ARG A 98 -28.22 -1.96 4.83
C ARG A 98 -28.14 -0.62 5.52
N ILE A 99 -27.41 0.34 4.95
CA ILE A 99 -27.31 1.67 5.52
C ILE A 99 -28.35 2.57 4.85
N GLU A 100 -28.21 2.88 3.58
CA GLU A 100 -29.04 3.93 2.96
C GLU A 100 -30.45 3.47 2.57
N GLY A 101 -30.66 2.18 2.31
CA GLY A 101 -31.91 1.60 1.84
C GLY A 101 -32.89 1.21 2.96
N SER A 102 -32.51 1.35 4.23
CA SER A 102 -33.42 1.12 5.34
C SER A 102 -34.43 2.29 5.42
N PRO A 103 -35.74 2.04 5.57
CA PRO A 103 -36.75 3.10 5.61
C PRO A 103 -36.33 4.15 6.63
N ALA A 104 -36.42 5.43 6.22
CA ALA A 104 -35.88 6.57 6.94
C ALA A 104 -36.30 6.50 8.41
N THR A 105 -35.39 6.03 9.26
CA THR A 105 -35.59 6.09 10.70
C THR A 105 -35.65 7.57 11.05
N PRO A 106 -36.70 8.07 11.70
CA PRO A 106 -36.82 9.49 12.04
C PRO A 106 -35.54 9.97 12.73
N GLY A 107 -34.93 11.04 12.19
CA GLY A 107 -33.67 11.61 12.70
C GLY A 107 -32.38 11.09 12.04
N ARG A 108 -32.45 10.16 11.09
CA ARG A 108 -31.29 9.71 10.29
C ARG A 108 -30.99 10.75 9.20
N PRO A 109 -29.80 11.40 9.20
CA PRO A 109 -29.47 12.36 8.16
C PRO A 109 -29.34 11.65 6.80
N ALA A 110 -30.05 12.13 5.79
CA ALA A 110 -29.89 11.66 4.42
C ALA A 110 -28.48 12.01 3.91
N THR A 111 -27.83 11.08 3.22
CA THR A 111 -26.45 11.26 2.74
C THR A 111 -26.36 11.24 1.22
N LEU A 112 -25.25 11.78 0.69
CA LEU A 112 -24.88 11.64 -0.74
C LEU A 112 -24.31 10.26 -1.10
N GLY A 113 -24.22 9.33 -0.14
CA GLY A 113 -23.62 8.00 -0.31
C GLY A 113 -24.17 7.18 -1.48
N PRO A 114 -25.50 7.11 -1.69
CA PRO A 114 -26.09 6.38 -2.80
C PRO A 114 -25.50 6.75 -4.16
N LEU A 115 -25.14 8.02 -4.40
CA LEU A 115 -24.55 8.41 -5.68
C LEU A 115 -23.22 7.71 -5.96
N ALA A 116 -22.33 7.62 -4.97
CA ALA A 116 -21.07 6.88 -5.11
C ALA A 116 -21.33 5.38 -5.24
N TYR A 117 -22.24 4.83 -4.44
CA TYR A 117 -22.53 3.40 -4.45
C TYR A 117 -23.12 2.94 -5.80
N ALA A 118 -24.05 3.72 -6.39
CA ALA A 118 -24.58 3.47 -7.73
C ALA A 118 -23.46 3.47 -8.77
N ALA A 119 -22.59 4.48 -8.71
CA ALA A 119 -21.50 4.60 -9.67
C ALA A 119 -20.57 3.38 -9.64
N TRP A 120 -20.26 2.83 -8.47
CA TRP A 120 -19.45 1.60 -8.33
C TRP A 120 -20.16 0.34 -8.82
N LEU A 121 -21.46 0.22 -8.58
CA LEU A 121 -22.27 -0.90 -9.07
C LEU A 121 -22.38 -0.87 -10.60
N VAL A 122 -22.64 0.31 -11.17
CA VAL A 122 -22.66 0.53 -12.63
C VAL A 122 -21.28 0.26 -13.23
N ALA A 123 -20.19 0.76 -12.62
CA ALA A 123 -18.84 0.50 -13.11
C ALA A 123 -18.53 -1.00 -13.16
N THR A 124 -18.94 -1.74 -12.13
CA THR A 124 -18.78 -3.19 -12.07
C THR A 124 -19.61 -3.90 -13.13
N ALA A 125 -20.88 -3.52 -13.30
CA ALA A 125 -21.74 -4.07 -14.34
C ALA A 125 -21.15 -3.83 -15.75
N VAL A 126 -20.63 -2.63 -16.02
CA VAL A 126 -19.97 -2.30 -17.30
C VAL A 126 -18.69 -3.14 -17.48
N VAL A 127 -17.88 -3.34 -16.45
CA VAL A 127 -16.69 -4.22 -16.55
C VAL A 127 -17.09 -5.67 -16.82
N VAL A 128 -18.18 -6.15 -16.24
CA VAL A 128 -18.67 -7.52 -16.39
C VAL A 128 -19.34 -7.75 -17.74
N LEU A 129 -20.05 -6.75 -18.30
CA LEU A 129 -20.91 -6.93 -19.47
C LEU A 129 -20.37 -6.28 -20.76
N ALA A 130 -19.51 -5.26 -20.64
CA ALA A 130 -19.10 -4.40 -21.76
C ALA A 130 -17.64 -4.65 -22.17
N PRO A 131 -17.16 -4.06 -23.29
CA PRO A 131 -15.75 -4.12 -23.69
C PRO A 131 -14.83 -3.32 -22.75
N ALA A 132 -13.53 -3.64 -22.71
CA ALA A 132 -12.56 -3.03 -21.80
C ALA A 132 -12.56 -1.49 -21.78
N ARG A 133 -12.72 -0.87 -22.96
CA ARG A 133 -12.70 0.60 -23.07
C ARG A 133 -13.79 1.25 -22.23
N ALA A 134 -14.99 0.69 -22.28
CA ALA A 134 -16.12 1.13 -21.47
C ALA A 134 -15.86 0.89 -19.97
N GLY A 135 -15.28 -0.27 -19.61
CA GLY A 135 -14.94 -0.59 -18.22
C GLY A 135 -13.98 0.42 -17.59
N ARG A 136 -12.93 0.84 -18.30
CA ARG A 136 -11.98 1.84 -17.78
C ARG A 136 -12.64 3.21 -17.58
N ALA A 137 -13.45 3.65 -18.55
CA ALA A 137 -14.20 4.89 -18.45
C ALA A 137 -15.19 4.87 -17.28
N ALA A 138 -15.88 3.75 -17.07
CA ALA A 138 -16.83 3.59 -15.97
C ALA A 138 -16.15 3.60 -14.60
N ILE A 139 -15.02 2.90 -14.42
CA ILE A 139 -14.22 2.99 -13.18
C ILE A 139 -13.73 4.43 -12.95
N GLY A 140 -13.23 5.10 -14.00
CA GLY A 140 -12.81 6.51 -13.92
C GLY A 140 -13.96 7.45 -13.53
N GLY A 141 -15.15 7.22 -14.06
CA GLY A 141 -16.37 7.94 -13.68
C GLY A 141 -16.75 7.71 -12.22
N ALA A 142 -16.72 6.46 -11.73
CA ALA A 142 -16.99 6.15 -10.33
C ALA A 142 -15.99 6.80 -9.36
N LEU A 143 -14.70 6.84 -9.72
CA LEU A 143 -13.67 7.58 -9.00
C LEU A 143 -13.98 9.08 -8.94
N ALA A 144 -14.33 9.68 -10.08
CA ALA A 144 -14.64 11.11 -10.17
C ALA A 144 -15.87 11.47 -9.32
N VAL A 145 -16.95 10.69 -9.41
CA VAL A 145 -18.15 10.89 -8.58
C VAL A 145 -17.80 10.80 -7.10
N THR A 146 -17.06 9.76 -6.69
CA THR A 146 -16.66 9.55 -5.28
C THR A 146 -15.80 10.71 -4.75
N ALA A 147 -14.85 11.21 -5.57
CA ALA A 147 -13.96 12.31 -5.20
C ALA A 147 -14.68 13.68 -5.15
N LEU A 148 -15.76 13.85 -5.91
CA LEU A 148 -16.52 15.10 -5.97
C LEU A 148 -17.50 15.26 -4.79
N LEU A 149 -17.94 14.15 -4.17
CA LEU A 149 -18.92 14.20 -3.07
C LEU A 149 -18.54 15.12 -1.89
N PRO A 150 -17.30 15.13 -1.37
CA PRO A 150 -16.92 16.05 -0.29
C PRO A 150 -17.05 17.53 -0.66
N LEU A 151 -16.90 17.85 -1.95
CA LEU A 151 -17.00 19.20 -2.49
C LEU A 151 -18.46 19.61 -2.73
N LEU A 152 -19.33 18.65 -3.08
CA LEU A 152 -20.76 18.89 -3.29
C LEU A 152 -21.57 18.93 -1.99
N ALA A 153 -21.15 18.19 -0.97
CA ALA A 153 -21.86 18.14 0.31
C ALA A 153 -22.22 19.51 0.90
N PRO A 154 -21.31 20.51 0.98
CA PRO A 154 -21.67 21.84 1.51
C PRO A 154 -22.66 22.62 0.63
N LEU A 155 -22.90 22.19 -0.61
CA LEU A 155 -23.84 22.80 -1.55
C LEU A 155 -25.23 22.15 -1.51
N THR A 156 -25.45 21.16 -0.65
CA THR A 156 -26.69 20.39 -0.56
C THR A 156 -27.15 20.27 0.90
N PRO A 157 -28.45 20.03 1.16
CA PRO A 157 -28.92 19.68 2.52
C PRO A 157 -28.51 18.26 2.94
N LEU A 158 -27.93 17.48 2.04
CA LEU A 158 -27.53 16.10 2.27
C LEU A 158 -26.16 16.05 2.93
N HIS A 159 -26.02 15.16 3.91
CA HIS A 159 -24.75 14.95 4.59
C HIS A 159 -23.76 14.20 3.68
N ARG A 160 -22.48 14.47 3.84
CA ARG A 160 -21.46 13.65 3.17
C ARG A 160 -21.39 12.26 3.81
N PRO A 161 -21.09 11.21 3.03
CA PRO A 161 -20.60 9.96 3.58
C PRO A 161 -19.31 10.22 4.38
N PRO A 162 -18.98 9.34 5.34
CA PRO A 162 -17.72 9.44 6.05
C PRO A 162 -16.56 9.40 5.06
N LEU A 163 -15.63 10.34 5.20
CA LEU A 163 -14.54 10.53 4.23
C LEU A 163 -13.67 9.29 4.07
N TRP A 164 -13.54 8.47 5.11
CA TRP A 164 -12.79 7.22 5.06
C TRP A 164 -13.49 6.13 4.22
N VAL A 165 -14.83 6.12 4.13
CA VAL A 165 -15.56 5.24 3.18
C VAL A 165 -15.19 5.65 1.75
N LEU A 166 -15.26 6.96 1.49
CA LEU A 166 -14.90 7.51 0.18
C LEU A 166 -13.43 7.22 -0.14
N ALA A 167 -12.52 7.37 0.82
CA ALA A 167 -11.11 7.07 0.65
C ALA A 167 -10.86 5.58 0.33
N ALA A 168 -11.52 4.66 1.04
CA ALA A 168 -11.42 3.23 0.76
C ALA A 168 -11.93 2.89 -0.66
N LEU A 169 -13.07 3.43 -1.07
CA LEU A 169 -13.62 3.27 -2.41
C LEU A 169 -12.68 3.85 -3.49
N LEU A 170 -12.10 5.04 -3.25
CA LEU A 170 -11.13 5.65 -4.15
C LEU A 170 -9.87 4.79 -4.30
N CYS A 171 -9.36 4.23 -3.20
CA CYS A 171 -8.21 3.34 -3.23
C CYS A 171 -8.49 2.04 -3.98
N PHE A 172 -9.60 1.35 -3.68
CA PHE A 172 -9.99 0.13 -4.41
C PHE A 172 -10.24 0.43 -5.89
N GLY A 173 -10.86 1.58 -6.19
CA GLY A 173 -11.07 2.05 -7.55
C GLY A 173 -9.79 2.28 -8.34
N ALA A 174 -8.81 2.96 -7.72
CA ALA A 174 -7.51 3.19 -8.32
C ALA A 174 -6.78 1.86 -8.59
N LEU A 175 -6.87 0.90 -7.65
CA LEU A 175 -6.34 -0.45 -7.81
C LEU A 175 -7.08 -1.26 -8.88
N ALA A 176 -8.36 -0.99 -9.12
CA ALA A 176 -9.18 -1.67 -10.11
C ALA A 176 -8.94 -1.18 -11.55
N LEU A 177 -8.41 0.02 -11.78
CA LEU A 177 -8.17 0.56 -13.13
C LEU A 177 -7.47 -0.39 -14.12
N PRO A 178 -6.46 -1.20 -13.73
CA PRO A 178 -5.82 -2.16 -14.61
C PRO A 178 -6.72 -3.32 -15.06
N VAL A 179 -7.84 -3.60 -14.36
CA VAL A 179 -8.73 -4.73 -14.66
C VAL A 179 -9.32 -4.64 -16.06
N ALA A 180 -9.67 -3.43 -16.49
CA ALA A 180 -10.31 -3.18 -17.77
C ALA A 180 -9.46 -3.73 -18.93
N GLY A 181 -8.14 -3.54 -18.92
CA GLY A 181 -7.26 -4.03 -19.99
C GLY A 181 -7.09 -5.56 -20.04
N ARG A 182 -7.57 -6.29 -19.04
CA ARG A 182 -7.47 -7.77 -18.96
C ARG A 182 -8.70 -8.48 -19.47
N VAL A 183 -9.82 -7.79 -19.43
CA VAL A 183 -11.15 -8.31 -19.72
C VAL A 183 -11.34 -8.61 -21.22
N ASP A 184 -10.49 -8.08 -22.09
CA ASP A 184 -10.47 -8.38 -23.53
C ASP A 184 -9.63 -9.63 -23.88
N ARG A 185 -8.97 -10.28 -22.92
CA ARG A 185 -8.18 -11.49 -23.20
C ARG A 185 -9.09 -12.72 -23.38
N PRO A 186 -8.75 -13.67 -24.26
CA PRO A 186 -9.45 -14.95 -24.35
C PRO A 186 -9.44 -15.63 -22.97
N GLY A 187 -10.60 -16.19 -22.57
CA GLY A 187 -10.80 -16.77 -21.23
C GLY A 187 -11.26 -15.77 -20.15
N SER A 188 -11.60 -14.52 -20.50
CA SER A 188 -12.05 -13.52 -19.52
C SER A 188 -13.41 -13.79 -18.86
N GLY A 189 -14.17 -14.78 -19.33
CA GLY A 189 -15.46 -15.17 -18.75
C GLY A 189 -15.35 -15.56 -17.27
N GLU A 190 -14.34 -16.37 -16.92
CA GLU A 190 -14.09 -16.76 -15.52
C GLU A 190 -13.72 -15.56 -14.65
N LEU A 191 -12.93 -14.63 -15.18
CA LEU A 191 -12.55 -13.40 -14.48
C LEU A 191 -13.78 -12.50 -14.23
N ARG A 192 -14.62 -12.30 -15.26
CA ARG A 192 -15.86 -11.50 -15.16
C ARG A 192 -16.82 -12.12 -14.14
N ALA A 193 -17.02 -13.44 -14.20
CA ALA A 193 -17.84 -14.18 -13.24
C ALA A 193 -17.26 -14.10 -11.81
N GLY A 194 -15.94 -14.22 -11.67
CA GLY A 194 -15.24 -14.08 -10.40
C GLY A 194 -15.40 -12.70 -9.76
N ILE A 195 -15.37 -11.62 -10.55
CA ILE A 195 -15.63 -10.26 -10.06
C ILE A 195 -17.05 -10.13 -9.52
N ALA A 196 -18.05 -10.59 -10.30
CA ALA A 196 -19.45 -10.53 -9.89
C ALA A 196 -19.72 -11.38 -8.64
N ALA A 197 -19.25 -12.62 -8.62
CA ALA A 197 -19.38 -13.52 -7.47
C ALA A 197 -18.66 -12.98 -6.24
N GLY A 198 -17.46 -12.38 -6.41
CA GLY A 198 -16.72 -11.72 -5.35
C GLY A 198 -17.48 -10.54 -4.75
N ALA A 199 -18.10 -9.70 -5.58
CA ALA A 199 -18.91 -8.58 -5.09
C ALA A 199 -20.11 -9.04 -4.26
N VAL A 200 -20.82 -10.07 -4.73
CA VAL A 200 -21.92 -10.69 -3.99
C VAL A 200 -21.43 -11.27 -2.67
N ALA A 201 -20.34 -12.04 -2.68
CA ALA A 201 -19.76 -12.65 -1.49
C ALA A 201 -19.33 -11.62 -0.44
N VAL A 202 -18.77 -10.48 -0.87
CA VAL A 202 -18.41 -9.37 0.03
C VAL A 202 -19.66 -8.77 0.67
N ALA A 203 -20.71 -8.50 -0.11
CA ALA A 203 -21.93 -7.90 0.38
C ALA A 203 -22.69 -8.82 1.35
N THR A 204 -22.85 -10.10 1.00
CA THR A 204 -23.54 -11.08 1.85
C THR A 204 -22.71 -11.45 3.08
N GLY A 205 -21.38 -11.57 2.93
CA GLY A 205 -20.48 -11.78 4.06
C GLY A 205 -20.57 -10.67 5.09
N ALA A 206 -20.60 -9.41 4.64
CA ALA A 206 -20.74 -8.26 5.53
C ALA A 206 -22.09 -8.27 6.27
N ASP A 207 -23.16 -8.66 5.58
CA ASP A 207 -24.48 -8.85 6.19
C ASP A 207 -24.53 -9.97 7.22
N VAL A 208 -23.91 -11.12 6.95
CA VAL A 208 -23.83 -12.24 7.90
C VAL A 208 -23.06 -11.82 9.16
N VAL A 209 -21.91 -11.16 8.99
CA VAL A 209 -21.13 -10.64 10.14
C VAL A 209 -21.94 -9.62 10.92
N MET A 210 -22.72 -8.77 10.24
CA MET A 210 -23.59 -7.80 10.90
C MET A 210 -24.69 -8.45 11.72
N ARG A 211 -25.36 -9.48 11.19
CA ARG A 211 -26.39 -10.23 11.92
C ARG A 211 -25.83 -11.03 13.08
N ALA A 212 -24.59 -11.50 12.98
CA ALA A 212 -23.92 -12.23 14.06
C ALA A 212 -23.53 -11.33 15.25
N TRP A 213 -23.50 -10.00 15.07
CA TRP A 213 -23.07 -9.04 16.11
C TRP A 213 -24.04 -7.85 16.30
N PRO A 214 -25.30 -8.11 16.70
CA PRO A 214 -26.37 -7.09 16.71
C PRO A 214 -26.24 -6.01 17.81
N GLY A 215 -25.33 -6.17 18.78
CA GLY A 215 -25.29 -5.36 20.01
C GLY A 215 -24.59 -4.00 19.95
N GLN A 216 -24.01 -3.58 18.82
CA GLN A 216 -23.15 -2.38 18.73
C GLN A 216 -23.78 -1.19 17.98
N HIS A 217 -25.06 -1.25 17.62
CA HIS A 217 -25.67 -0.31 16.66
C HIS A 217 -26.07 1.07 17.18
N THR A 218 -26.03 1.32 18.48
CA THR A 218 -26.72 2.51 19.05
C THR A 218 -25.91 3.81 19.03
N ALA A 219 -24.59 3.78 18.86
CA ALA A 219 -23.76 4.97 19.09
C ALA A 219 -23.19 5.67 17.83
N SER A 220 -23.15 5.03 16.66
CA SER A 220 -22.61 5.68 15.44
C SER A 220 -23.08 5.05 14.13
N TYR A 221 -23.62 5.90 13.26
CA TYR A 221 -24.31 5.60 12.01
C TYR A 221 -23.61 4.60 11.06
N TYR A 222 -22.29 4.76 10.85
CA TYR A 222 -21.50 3.93 9.92
C TYR A 222 -20.53 2.98 10.63
N GLN A 223 -20.32 3.14 11.94
CA GLN A 223 -19.13 2.59 12.58
C GLN A 223 -19.13 1.05 12.71
N PRO A 224 -20.21 0.41 13.21
CA PRO A 224 -20.27 -1.04 13.36
C PRO A 224 -20.28 -1.73 12.01
N THR A 225 -21.07 -1.18 11.08
CA THR A 225 -21.28 -1.73 9.75
C THR A 225 -20.00 -1.82 8.93
N ILE A 226 -19.11 -0.83 9.05
CA ILE A 226 -17.83 -0.90 8.35
C ILE A 226 -16.82 -1.82 8.99
N ALA A 227 -16.74 -1.90 10.33
CA ALA A 227 -15.83 -2.85 10.96
C ALA A 227 -16.06 -4.28 10.46
N GLN A 228 -17.33 -4.61 10.22
CA GLN A 228 -17.79 -5.88 9.71
C GLN A 228 -17.40 -6.08 8.24
N VAL A 229 -17.47 -5.02 7.43
CA VAL A 229 -16.89 -4.99 6.08
C VAL A 229 -15.37 -5.21 6.14
N GLY A 230 -14.66 -4.59 7.08
CA GLY A 230 -13.22 -4.78 7.30
C GLY A 230 -12.86 -6.24 7.57
N CYS A 231 -13.64 -6.95 8.40
CA CYS A 231 -13.47 -8.38 8.63
C CYS A 231 -13.59 -9.20 7.33
N VAL A 232 -14.54 -8.85 6.47
CA VAL A 232 -14.74 -9.52 5.17
C VAL A 232 -13.59 -9.21 4.22
N VAL A 233 -13.10 -7.96 4.18
CA VAL A 233 -11.92 -7.59 3.39
C VAL A 233 -10.68 -8.34 3.91
N ALA A 234 -10.48 -8.40 5.23
CA ALA A 234 -9.39 -9.13 5.85
C ALA A 234 -9.44 -10.63 5.54
N ALA A 235 -10.63 -11.22 5.56
CA ALA A 235 -10.84 -12.61 5.15
C ALA A 235 -10.51 -12.82 3.66
N ALA A 236 -10.91 -11.91 2.77
CA ALA A 236 -10.56 -11.95 1.36
C ALA A 236 -9.04 -11.85 1.15
N VAL A 237 -8.38 -10.94 1.85
CA VAL A 237 -6.92 -10.78 1.86
C VAL A 237 -6.23 -12.05 2.36
N GLY A 238 -6.75 -12.65 3.44
CA GLY A 238 -6.26 -13.91 4.00
C GLY A 238 -6.41 -15.08 3.02
N ALA A 239 -7.57 -15.18 2.35
CA ALA A 239 -7.81 -16.20 1.33
C ALA A 239 -6.84 -16.05 0.14
N LEU A 240 -6.57 -14.82 -0.32
CA LEU A 240 -5.56 -14.56 -1.35
C LEU A 240 -4.16 -14.95 -0.87
N ALA A 241 -3.82 -14.67 0.39
CA ALA A 241 -2.53 -15.04 0.97
C ALA A 241 -2.36 -16.57 1.11
N VAL A 242 -3.42 -17.33 1.40
CA VAL A 242 -3.37 -18.79 1.52
C VAL A 242 -3.25 -19.48 0.15
N ARG A 243 -3.85 -18.89 -0.90
CA ARG A 243 -3.84 -19.41 -2.28
C ARG A 243 -2.49 -19.32 -2.99
N THR A 244 -1.45 -18.76 -2.37
CA THR A 244 -0.07 -18.80 -2.90
C THR A 244 0.31 -20.26 -3.24
N PRO A 245 0.69 -20.58 -4.49
CA PRO A 245 0.50 -21.93 -4.97
C PRO A 245 1.50 -22.94 -4.42
N VAL A 246 0.95 -23.99 -3.82
CA VAL A 246 1.48 -25.37 -3.80
C VAL A 246 1.76 -25.91 -5.22
N GLN A 247 1.29 -25.23 -6.28
CA GLN A 247 1.47 -25.65 -7.68
C GLN A 247 2.88 -25.47 -8.25
N GLY A 248 3.77 -24.68 -7.62
CA GLY A 248 5.16 -24.55 -8.08
C GLY A 248 6.00 -25.84 -7.92
N GLY A 249 5.50 -26.82 -7.16
CA GLY A 249 6.23 -28.06 -6.87
C GLY A 249 5.96 -29.23 -7.82
N LEU A 250 4.86 -29.22 -8.57
CA LEU A 250 4.40 -30.41 -9.31
C LEU A 250 4.64 -30.38 -10.81
N THR A 251 4.97 -29.22 -11.38
CA THR A 251 5.45 -29.13 -12.78
C THR A 251 6.94 -28.81 -12.79
N ARG A 252 7.75 -29.60 -12.08
CA ARG A 252 9.14 -29.76 -12.56
C ARG A 252 9.01 -30.36 -13.94
N HIS A 253 9.26 -29.57 -14.97
CA HIS A 253 9.57 -30.13 -16.28
C HIS A 253 10.57 -31.28 -16.02
N PRO A 254 10.27 -32.51 -16.45
CA PRO A 254 11.26 -33.57 -16.36
C PRO A 254 12.55 -33.00 -16.94
N PRO A 255 13.70 -33.17 -16.25
CA PRO A 255 14.97 -32.64 -16.75
C PRO A 255 15.04 -33.05 -18.21
N ALA A 256 15.21 -32.06 -19.10
CA ALA A 256 15.35 -32.30 -20.52
C ALA A 256 16.31 -33.48 -20.64
N ARG A 257 15.78 -34.66 -21.03
CA ARG A 257 16.61 -35.84 -21.25
C ARG A 257 17.70 -35.32 -22.17
N ALA A 258 18.95 -35.36 -21.70
CA ALA A 258 20.10 -35.05 -22.51
C ALA A 258 19.91 -35.86 -23.79
N GLY A 259 19.54 -35.17 -24.87
CA GLY A 259 19.31 -35.79 -26.15
C GLY A 259 20.61 -36.49 -26.51
N THR A 260 20.51 -37.80 -26.69
CA THR A 260 21.48 -38.56 -27.48
C THR A 260 21.82 -37.74 -28.72
N PRO A 261 23.11 -37.47 -28.99
CA PRO A 261 23.50 -36.74 -30.19
C PRO A 261 22.98 -37.50 -31.41
N ASP A 262 22.17 -36.84 -32.21
CA ASP A 262 21.66 -37.37 -33.48
C ASP A 262 22.80 -37.29 -34.52
N PRO A 263 23.34 -38.42 -35.03
CA PRO A 263 24.54 -38.43 -35.86
C PRO A 263 24.25 -38.30 -37.37
N ALA A 264 23.09 -37.78 -37.78
CA ALA A 264 22.80 -37.44 -39.16
C ALA A 264 22.26 -36.00 -39.19
N GLY A 265 22.99 -35.00 -39.69
CA GLY A 265 23.43 -34.96 -41.07
C GLY A 265 22.40 -34.23 -41.92
N ASP A 266 22.11 -32.96 -41.58
CA ASP A 266 21.38 -32.06 -42.49
C ASP A 266 22.08 -30.70 -42.51
N LEU A 267 23.05 -30.59 -43.41
CA LEU A 267 23.73 -29.35 -43.78
C LEU A 267 22.82 -28.59 -44.75
N SER A 268 21.83 -27.86 -44.21
CA SER A 268 21.14 -26.81 -44.95
C SER A 268 21.86 -25.46 -44.73
N PRO A 269 22.61 -24.95 -45.73
CA PRO A 269 23.28 -23.65 -45.63
C PRO A 269 22.25 -22.56 -45.97
N GLY A 270 21.77 -21.83 -44.96
CA GLY A 270 20.95 -20.64 -45.23
C GLY A 270 20.10 -20.08 -44.09
N ARG A 271 20.00 -20.76 -42.94
CA ARG A 271 19.23 -20.23 -41.80
C ARG A 271 20.16 -19.44 -40.87
N THR A 272 20.22 -18.12 -41.07
CA THR A 272 20.79 -17.22 -40.07
C THR A 272 20.09 -17.46 -38.73
N PRO A 273 20.80 -17.76 -37.64
CA PRO A 273 20.18 -17.92 -36.33
C PRO A 273 19.53 -16.58 -35.95
N GLY A 274 18.20 -16.53 -36.06
CA GLY A 274 17.43 -15.39 -35.57
C GLY A 274 17.74 -15.20 -34.08
N PRO A 275 17.74 -13.95 -33.59
CA PRO A 275 18.08 -13.65 -32.21
C PRO A 275 17.24 -14.55 -31.31
N SER A 276 17.91 -15.48 -30.64
CA SER A 276 17.32 -16.41 -29.70
C SER A 276 16.62 -15.56 -28.64
N GLY A 277 15.30 -15.44 -28.78
CA GLY A 277 14.45 -14.67 -27.90
C GLY A 277 14.66 -15.20 -26.50
N THR A 278 15.47 -14.49 -25.72
CA THR A 278 15.70 -14.79 -24.32
C THR A 278 14.35 -14.63 -23.65
N ALA A 279 13.68 -15.76 -23.40
CA ALA A 279 12.41 -15.79 -22.70
C ALA A 279 12.64 -15.06 -21.39
N ARG A 280 12.04 -13.87 -21.26
CA ARG A 280 12.15 -13.05 -20.05
C ARG A 280 11.78 -13.97 -18.87
N PRO A 281 12.65 -14.13 -17.87
CA PRO A 281 12.32 -14.96 -16.71
C PRO A 281 11.04 -14.37 -16.11
N THR A 282 9.94 -15.11 -16.23
CA THR A 282 8.67 -14.73 -15.64
C THR A 282 8.87 -14.67 -14.13
N GLY A 283 8.38 -13.60 -13.50
CA GLY A 283 8.49 -13.43 -12.06
C GLY A 283 7.95 -14.65 -11.33
N THR A 284 8.58 -15.03 -10.22
CA THR A 284 8.08 -16.14 -9.38
C THR A 284 6.67 -15.77 -8.87
N PRO A 285 5.63 -16.60 -9.10
CA PRO A 285 4.24 -16.26 -8.81
C PRO A 285 3.99 -15.84 -7.35
N GLU A 286 4.78 -16.34 -6.41
CA GLU A 286 4.75 -15.94 -5.00
C GLU A 286 4.86 -14.42 -4.77
N ARG A 287 5.62 -13.72 -5.62
CA ARG A 287 5.83 -12.27 -5.49
C ARG A 287 4.58 -11.48 -5.86
N ALA A 288 3.88 -11.90 -6.92
CA ALA A 288 2.65 -11.26 -7.35
C ALA A 288 1.57 -11.35 -6.28
N TRP A 289 1.44 -12.51 -5.64
CA TRP A 289 0.48 -12.71 -4.55
C TRP A 289 0.78 -11.84 -3.33
N LEU A 290 2.05 -11.74 -2.92
CA LEU A 290 2.43 -10.84 -1.82
C LEU A 290 2.09 -9.39 -2.15
N TRP A 291 2.40 -8.92 -3.36
CA TRP A 291 2.00 -7.58 -3.80
C TRP A 291 0.48 -7.41 -3.80
N ALA A 292 -0.27 -8.40 -4.25
CA ALA A 292 -1.73 -8.32 -4.24
C ALA A 292 -2.31 -8.22 -2.82
N THR A 293 -1.83 -9.05 -1.89
CA THR A 293 -2.20 -9.01 -0.48
C THR A 293 -1.88 -7.66 0.14
N LEU A 294 -0.70 -7.09 -0.14
CA LEU A 294 -0.28 -5.78 0.37
C LEU A 294 -1.14 -4.64 -0.18
N LEU A 295 -1.45 -4.67 -1.48
CA LEU A 295 -2.25 -3.63 -2.15
C LEU A 295 -3.70 -3.64 -1.67
N ILE A 296 -4.29 -4.80 -1.39
CA ILE A 296 -5.68 -4.92 -0.91
C ILE A 296 -5.76 -4.74 0.61
N GLY A 297 -4.76 -5.22 1.34
CA GLY A 297 -4.72 -5.12 2.81
C GLY A 297 -4.65 -3.68 3.30
N LEU A 298 -3.99 -2.78 2.56
CA LEU A 298 -3.82 -1.39 2.98
C LEU A 298 -5.16 -0.61 3.04
N PRO A 299 -6.00 -0.59 1.99
CA PRO A 299 -7.34 0.00 2.10
C PRO A 299 -8.28 -0.83 2.99
N GLY A 300 -8.07 -2.15 3.09
CA GLY A 300 -8.83 -3.01 4.00
C GLY A 300 -8.64 -2.66 5.48
N ALA A 301 -7.41 -2.29 5.87
CA ALA A 301 -7.11 -1.81 7.23
C ALA A 301 -7.83 -0.50 7.57
N TRP A 302 -8.25 0.28 6.57
CA TRP A 302 -9.05 1.50 6.79
C TRP A 302 -10.52 1.21 7.09
N LEU A 303 -10.95 -0.04 6.87
CA LEU A 303 -12.27 -0.55 7.19
C LEU A 303 -12.26 -1.36 8.51
N GLY A 304 -11.13 -1.41 9.22
CA GLY A 304 -10.91 -2.17 10.45
C GLY A 304 -11.71 -1.71 11.68
N PRO A 305 -11.68 -2.49 12.79
CA PRO A 305 -12.80 -2.63 13.70
C PRO A 305 -13.18 -1.43 14.58
N VAL A 306 -14.20 -1.72 15.38
CA VAL A 306 -15.17 -0.86 16.05
C VAL A 306 -14.51 -0.01 17.14
N ASP A 307 -14.98 1.23 17.36
CA ASP A 307 -14.84 1.85 18.69
C ASP A 307 -15.60 0.98 19.67
N THR A 308 -14.90 0.18 20.46
CA THR A 308 -15.48 -0.51 21.61
C THR A 308 -15.71 0.50 22.74
N GLY A 309 -16.62 1.46 22.49
CA GLY A 309 -17.07 2.43 23.49
C GLY A 309 -17.67 1.78 24.75
N THR A 310 -17.93 0.47 24.72
CA THR A 310 -18.46 -0.30 25.84
C THR A 310 -17.40 -0.83 26.81
N TRP A 311 -16.10 -0.67 26.56
CA TRP A 311 -15.04 -1.35 27.35
C TRP A 311 -14.13 -0.44 28.19
N ARG A 312 -14.42 0.86 28.32
CA ARG A 312 -13.73 1.73 29.30
C ARG A 312 -14.72 2.52 30.15
N ALA A 313 -14.85 2.09 31.40
CA ALA A 313 -15.36 2.91 32.51
C ALA A 313 -14.35 3.97 32.98
N ALA A 314 -13.12 4.00 32.43
CA ALA A 314 -12.10 5.00 32.75
C ALA A 314 -12.08 6.12 31.69
N GLY A 315 -12.71 7.25 32.01
CA GLY A 315 -13.07 8.34 31.10
C GLY A 315 -11.95 9.23 30.53
N GLU A 316 -10.69 8.78 30.44
CA GLU A 316 -9.57 9.68 30.09
C GLU A 316 -8.75 9.31 28.86
N LEU A 317 -8.87 8.10 28.31
CA LEU A 317 -8.05 7.71 27.16
C LEU A 317 -8.78 7.98 25.82
N PRO A 318 -8.16 8.72 24.88
CA PRO A 318 -8.77 9.08 23.61
C PRO A 318 -9.13 7.84 22.77
N LYS A 319 -10.23 7.94 22.01
CA LYS A 319 -10.72 6.93 21.04
C LYS A 319 -9.66 6.67 19.97
N PHE A 320 -8.86 5.61 20.19
CA PHE A 320 -7.56 5.39 19.56
C PHE A 320 -7.60 4.39 18.38
N GLY A 321 -8.57 3.49 18.37
CA GLY A 321 -8.49 2.23 17.62
C GLY A 321 -8.22 2.38 16.13
N ARG A 322 -8.92 3.29 15.43
CA ARG A 322 -8.91 3.33 13.97
C ARG A 322 -7.65 3.93 13.34
N LEU A 323 -7.14 5.05 13.87
CA LEU A 323 -5.90 5.62 13.32
C LEU A 323 -4.71 4.69 13.60
N ALA A 324 -4.62 4.18 14.84
CA ALA A 324 -3.55 3.27 15.23
C ALA A 324 -3.52 2.00 14.37
N GLU A 325 -4.69 1.44 14.06
CA GLU A 325 -4.82 0.29 13.17
C GLU A 325 -4.43 0.62 11.72
N VAL A 326 -4.91 1.74 11.17
CA VAL A 326 -4.55 2.19 9.82
C VAL A 326 -3.04 2.39 9.71
N LEU A 327 -2.45 3.04 10.72
CA LEU A 327 -1.01 3.25 10.79
C LEU A 327 -0.28 1.92 10.90
N LEU A 328 -0.69 0.99 11.76
CA LEU A 328 -0.04 -0.31 11.86
C LEU A 328 -0.20 -1.13 10.58
N GLY A 329 -1.39 -1.21 9.99
CA GLY A 329 -1.62 -1.89 8.71
C GLY A 329 -0.70 -1.32 7.62
N THR A 330 -0.59 0.01 7.57
CA THR A 330 0.35 0.71 6.68
C THR A 330 1.80 0.34 7.01
N CYS A 331 2.20 0.30 8.29
CA CYS A 331 3.54 -0.10 8.73
C CYS A 331 3.89 -1.52 8.30
N ILE A 332 2.98 -2.48 8.55
CA ILE A 332 3.15 -3.89 8.16
C ILE A 332 3.35 -3.97 6.65
N VAL A 333 2.56 -3.21 5.89
CA VAL A 333 2.67 -3.18 4.43
C VAL A 333 4.00 -2.60 3.98
N LEU A 334 4.41 -1.45 4.52
CA LEU A 334 5.70 -0.81 4.24
C LEU A 334 6.88 -1.72 4.61
N LEU A 335 6.84 -2.38 5.76
CA LEU A 335 7.87 -3.33 6.21
C LEU A 335 7.91 -4.57 5.33
N GLY A 336 6.76 -5.09 4.90
CA GLY A 336 6.65 -6.18 3.93
C GLY A 336 7.33 -5.82 2.61
N MET A 337 7.02 -4.63 2.07
CA MET A 337 7.67 -4.11 0.87
C MET A 337 9.18 -3.92 1.05
N ALA A 338 9.62 -3.32 2.17
CA ALA A 338 11.04 -3.11 2.45
C ALA A 338 11.81 -4.44 2.54
N ARG A 339 11.22 -5.46 3.17
CA ARG A 339 11.81 -6.81 3.26
C ARG A 339 11.93 -7.48 1.89
N LEU A 340 10.92 -7.33 1.03
CA LEU A 340 10.95 -7.86 -0.34
C LEU A 340 12.05 -7.19 -1.18
N ARG A 341 12.23 -5.88 -1.03
CA ARG A 341 13.32 -5.14 -1.70
C ARG A 341 14.71 -5.62 -1.24
N ARG A 342 14.91 -5.85 0.07
CA ARG A 342 16.20 -6.32 0.61
C ARG A 342 16.62 -7.69 0.09
N ARG A 343 15.67 -8.63 -0.06
CA ARG A 343 15.96 -9.96 -0.64
C ARG A 343 16.52 -9.87 -2.08
N ARG A 344 16.22 -8.81 -2.83
CA ARG A 344 16.77 -8.57 -4.17
C ARG A 344 18.14 -7.89 -4.13
N ALA A 345 18.30 -6.88 -3.27
CA ALA A 345 19.58 -6.16 -3.15
C ALA A 345 20.73 -7.05 -2.64
N GLY A 346 20.40 -8.12 -1.91
CA GLY A 346 21.35 -9.14 -1.45
C GLY A 346 22.01 -9.97 -2.56
N ALA A 347 21.63 -9.79 -3.83
CA ALA A 347 22.31 -10.41 -4.96
C ALA A 347 23.29 -9.48 -5.69
N ASP A 348 23.19 -8.15 -5.58
CA ASP A 348 23.91 -7.32 -6.57
C ASP A 348 24.33 -5.88 -6.22
N ARG A 349 24.35 -5.43 -4.94
CA ARG A 349 25.21 -4.32 -4.42
C ARG A 349 24.68 -3.79 -3.08
N GLY A 350 25.60 -3.52 -2.14
CA GLY A 350 25.36 -3.00 -0.79
C GLY A 350 24.81 -1.56 -0.72
N GLY A 351 23.61 -1.33 -1.21
CA GLY A 351 22.93 -0.03 -1.21
C GLY A 351 22.30 0.38 0.14
N SER A 352 23.10 1.06 0.97
CA SER A 352 22.87 2.19 1.92
C SER A 352 21.61 2.32 2.80
N TRP A 353 20.38 1.99 2.38
CA TRP A 353 19.15 2.40 3.11
C TRP A 353 18.84 1.61 4.41
N SER A 354 19.75 0.74 4.82
CA SER A 354 19.63 -0.04 6.05
C SER A 354 20.76 0.24 7.03
N ALA A 355 21.57 1.27 6.81
CA ALA A 355 22.53 1.67 7.81
C ALA A 355 21.75 2.01 9.10
N PRO A 356 22.03 1.36 10.24
CA PRO A 356 21.33 1.63 11.49
C PRO A 356 21.35 3.13 11.84
N GLY A 357 22.39 3.85 11.42
CA GLY A 357 22.47 5.30 11.57
C GLY A 357 21.41 6.11 10.83
N GLU A 358 20.92 5.66 9.65
CA GLU A 358 19.81 6.33 8.96
C GLU A 358 18.49 6.11 9.72
N ALA A 359 18.20 4.87 10.12
CA ALA A 359 17.02 4.57 10.95
C ALA A 359 17.05 5.37 12.28
N GLY A 360 18.22 5.50 12.89
CA GLY A 360 18.43 6.32 14.07
C GLY A 360 18.13 7.81 13.82
N SER A 361 18.58 8.36 12.69
CA SER A 361 18.29 9.75 12.31
C SER A 361 16.80 10.01 12.08
N VAL A 362 16.07 9.07 11.49
CA VAL A 362 14.62 9.18 11.29
C VAL A 362 13.88 9.20 12.63
N LEU A 363 14.27 8.37 13.60
CA LEU A 363 13.69 8.37 14.94
C LEU A 363 13.93 9.69 15.69
N ILE A 364 15.14 10.23 15.60
CA ILE A 364 15.48 11.53 16.21
C ILE A 364 14.64 12.64 15.56
N GLY A 365 14.58 12.66 14.23
CA GLY A 365 13.72 13.59 13.50
C GLY A 365 12.27 13.52 13.93
N TYR A 366 11.72 12.30 14.00
CA TYR A 366 10.35 12.07 14.48
C TYR A 366 10.11 12.67 15.88
N ALA A 367 11.01 12.41 16.84
CA ALA A 367 10.88 12.94 18.20
C ALA A 367 10.85 14.48 18.21
N VAL A 368 11.73 15.12 17.45
CA VAL A 368 11.78 16.59 17.32
C VAL A 368 10.50 17.13 16.70
N GLY A 369 10.01 16.53 15.61
CA GLY A 369 8.77 16.92 14.95
C GLY A 369 7.54 16.80 15.85
N LEU A 370 7.47 15.73 16.65
CA LEU A 370 6.37 15.49 17.60
C LEU A 370 6.39 16.51 18.75
N VAL A 371 7.56 16.82 19.32
CA VAL A 371 7.70 17.83 20.38
C VAL A 371 7.39 19.23 19.83
N ALA A 372 7.85 19.56 18.62
CA ALA A 372 7.54 20.82 17.96
C ALA A 372 6.03 20.98 17.73
N PHE A 373 5.35 19.92 17.28
CA PHE A 373 3.89 19.89 17.15
C PHE A 373 3.20 20.17 18.49
N ALA A 374 3.56 19.41 19.53
CA ALA A 374 2.97 19.55 20.86
C ALA A 374 3.19 20.95 21.46
N GLY A 375 4.37 21.53 21.25
CA GLY A 375 4.66 22.91 21.63
C GLY A 375 3.81 23.93 20.86
N LEU A 376 3.67 23.77 19.54
CA LEU A 376 2.88 24.66 18.69
C LEU A 376 1.40 24.69 19.07
N VAL A 377 0.85 23.56 19.51
CA VAL A 377 -0.55 23.46 19.95
C VAL A 377 -0.73 23.72 21.45
N GLY A 378 0.35 23.97 22.19
CA GLY A 378 0.32 24.22 23.65
C GLY A 378 -0.06 23.00 24.50
N ALA A 379 0.25 21.78 24.05
CA ALA A 379 -0.24 20.55 24.66
C ALA A 379 0.85 19.48 24.84
N VAL A 380 1.86 19.79 25.65
CA VAL A 380 2.91 18.83 26.01
C VAL A 380 2.38 17.86 27.06
N THR A 381 1.91 16.69 26.61
CA THR A 381 1.43 15.63 27.50
C THR A 381 2.55 14.68 27.90
N ALA A 382 2.38 13.99 29.04
CA ALA A 382 3.32 12.93 29.46
C ALA A 382 3.50 11.84 28.38
N HIS A 383 2.45 11.54 27.62
CA HIS A 383 2.51 10.58 26.50
C HIS A 383 3.41 11.05 25.36
N VAL A 384 3.34 12.33 24.98
CA VAL A 384 4.23 12.91 23.96
C VAL A 384 5.68 12.88 24.43
N LEU A 385 5.94 13.30 25.68
CA LEU A 385 7.28 13.31 26.24
C LEU A 385 7.88 11.89 26.30
N ALA A 386 7.13 10.91 26.80
CA ALA A 386 7.58 9.52 26.86
C ALA A 386 7.83 8.92 25.47
N THR A 387 6.98 9.22 24.48
CA THR A 387 7.18 8.80 23.08
C THR A 387 8.45 9.43 22.49
N ALA A 388 8.66 10.72 22.71
CA ALA A 388 9.83 11.44 22.21
C ALA A 388 11.12 10.92 22.85
N VAL A 389 11.14 10.69 24.16
CA VAL A 389 12.29 10.11 24.89
C VAL A 389 12.59 8.70 24.36
N THR A 390 11.57 7.85 24.15
CA THR A 390 11.77 6.52 23.58
C THR A 390 12.37 6.58 22.17
N CYS A 391 11.90 7.50 21.33
CA CYS A 391 12.42 7.68 19.98
C CYS A 391 13.87 8.22 20.00
N LEU A 392 14.18 9.19 20.86
CA LEU A 392 15.54 9.74 21.00
C LEU A 392 16.54 8.69 21.52
N THR A 393 16.14 7.88 22.50
CA THR A 393 16.99 6.83 23.08
C THR A 393 17.26 5.71 22.08
N ALA A 394 16.21 5.17 21.45
CA ALA A 394 16.36 4.16 20.40
C ALA A 394 17.13 4.71 19.18
N GLY A 395 16.86 5.95 18.79
CA GLY A 395 17.49 6.62 17.66
C GLY A 395 18.97 6.89 17.90
N GLY A 396 19.33 7.38 19.09
CA GLY A 396 20.70 7.60 19.52
C GLY A 396 21.49 6.30 19.59
N ALA A 397 20.90 5.21 20.13
CA ALA A 397 21.52 3.90 20.17
C ALA A 397 21.86 3.36 18.76
N LEU A 398 20.92 3.47 17.82
CA LEU A 398 21.14 3.06 16.43
C LEU A 398 22.15 3.95 15.71
N ALA A 399 22.14 5.26 15.98
CA ALA A 399 23.09 6.22 15.40
C ALA A 399 24.53 6.01 15.90
N ALA A 400 24.70 5.71 17.19
CA ALA A 400 26.00 5.46 17.81
C ALA A 400 26.58 4.08 17.43
N GLY A 401 25.72 3.07 17.25
CA GLY A 401 26.16 1.72 16.88
C GLY A 401 26.55 1.56 15.40
N GLY A 402 26.19 2.50 14.53
CA GLY A 402 26.57 2.47 13.12
C GLY A 402 28.00 3.00 12.93
N ALA A 403 28.90 2.16 12.40
CA ALA A 403 30.27 2.54 12.09
C ALA A 403 30.33 3.91 11.37
N PRO A 404 31.24 4.81 11.77
CA PRO A 404 31.40 6.09 11.10
C PRO A 404 31.80 5.82 9.65
N SER A 405 30.88 6.09 8.72
CA SER A 405 31.19 6.04 7.30
C SER A 405 32.21 7.15 7.01
N ALA A 406 33.38 6.76 6.50
CA ALA A 406 34.42 7.70 6.09
C ALA A 406 33.83 8.80 5.20
N GLU A 407 34.05 10.05 5.61
CA GLU A 407 33.82 11.31 4.89
C GLU A 407 32.52 11.43 4.08
N GLY A 408 31.50 12.05 4.70
CA GLY A 408 30.23 12.43 4.02
C GLY A 408 28.95 12.02 4.77
N GLY A 409 29.06 11.28 5.88
CA GLY A 409 27.90 10.71 6.58
C GLY A 409 27.11 11.70 7.46
N VAL A 410 27.78 12.67 8.09
CA VAL A 410 27.14 13.53 9.12
C VAL A 410 26.08 14.45 8.51
N GLY A 411 26.40 15.16 7.42
CA GLY A 411 25.45 16.05 6.75
C GLY A 411 24.20 15.29 6.26
N ARG A 412 24.39 14.09 5.69
CA ARG A 412 23.28 13.24 5.25
C ARG A 412 22.37 12.83 6.42
N ARG A 413 22.94 12.43 7.56
CA ARG A 413 22.17 12.08 8.77
C ARG A 413 21.34 13.26 9.29
N TRP A 414 21.90 14.46 9.32
CA TRP A 414 21.16 15.66 9.73
C TRP A 414 20.05 16.03 8.73
N THR A 415 20.29 15.92 7.41
CA THR A 415 19.24 16.15 6.42
C THR A 415 18.10 15.13 6.54
N ALA A 416 18.41 13.86 6.81
CA ALA A 416 17.41 12.82 7.04
C ALA A 416 16.59 13.09 8.30
N ALA A 417 17.24 13.45 9.41
CA ALA A 417 16.57 13.83 10.66
C ALA A 417 15.68 15.08 10.48
N GLY A 418 16.18 16.14 9.83
CA GLY A 418 15.41 17.36 9.57
C GLY A 418 14.20 17.10 8.66
N THR A 419 14.37 16.27 7.62
CA THR A 419 13.27 15.87 6.74
C THR A 419 12.22 15.07 7.50
N ALA A 420 12.65 14.09 8.30
CA ALA A 420 11.75 13.29 9.12
C ALA A 420 10.98 14.15 10.13
N GLY A 421 11.64 15.08 10.81
CA GLY A 421 10.98 15.99 11.75
C GLY A 421 9.95 16.90 11.09
N THR A 422 10.26 17.45 9.90
CA THR A 422 9.32 18.26 9.13
C THR A 422 8.10 17.44 8.72
N VAL A 423 8.31 16.22 8.21
CA VAL A 423 7.22 15.31 7.83
C VAL A 423 6.37 14.92 9.04
N THR A 424 6.99 14.64 10.19
CA THR A 424 6.27 14.31 11.42
C THR A 424 5.43 15.48 11.93
N LEU A 425 5.95 16.70 11.90
CA LEU A 425 5.19 17.90 12.28
C LEU A 425 3.93 18.06 11.40
N LEU A 426 4.10 17.97 10.07
CA LEU A 426 2.99 18.08 9.12
C LEU A 426 1.97 16.95 9.28
N ALA A 427 2.44 15.72 9.49
CA ALA A 427 1.58 14.56 9.72
C ALA A 427 0.80 14.69 11.04
N ALA A 428 1.46 15.11 12.12
CA ALA A 428 0.84 15.35 13.42
C ALA A 428 -0.21 16.48 13.34
N TYR A 429 0.07 17.54 12.58
CA TYR A 429 -0.89 18.60 12.31
C TYR A 429 -2.11 18.11 11.52
N ALA A 430 -1.90 17.36 10.44
CA ALA A 430 -2.99 16.76 9.66
C ALA A 430 -3.84 15.81 10.52
N VAL A 431 -3.20 15.05 11.40
CA VAL A 431 -3.85 14.21 12.39
C VAL A 431 -4.68 15.02 13.38
N GLY A 432 -4.17 16.17 13.84
CA GLY A 432 -4.93 17.07 14.71
C GLY A 432 -6.14 17.68 14.03
N VAL A 433 -6.01 18.13 12.78
CA VAL A 433 -7.15 18.58 11.97
C VAL A 433 -8.18 17.46 11.84
N TYR A 434 -7.73 16.25 11.50
CA TYR A 434 -8.60 15.08 11.37
C TYR A 434 -9.32 14.71 12.67
N SER A 435 -8.62 14.69 13.82
CA SER A 435 -9.20 14.28 15.11
C SER A 435 -10.22 15.27 15.67
N ASN A 436 -10.21 16.50 15.16
CA ASN A 436 -11.11 17.58 15.53
C ASN A 436 -12.05 17.95 14.36
N ASP A 437 -12.56 16.93 13.68
CA ASP A 437 -13.60 17.05 12.64
C ASP A 437 -13.24 17.99 11.47
N TRP A 438 -11.97 18.01 11.09
CA TRP A 438 -11.39 18.89 10.07
C TRP A 438 -11.38 20.37 10.45
N SER A 439 -11.56 20.69 11.73
CA SER A 439 -11.36 22.03 12.27
C SER A 439 -9.88 22.29 12.53
N VAL A 440 -9.44 23.52 12.27
CA VAL A 440 -8.11 24.04 12.66
C VAL A 440 -8.13 24.74 14.03
N THR A 441 -9.28 24.81 14.70
CA THR A 441 -9.47 25.44 16.01
C THR A 441 -10.33 24.58 16.94
N GLY A 442 -10.40 24.94 18.23
CA GLY A 442 -11.23 24.22 19.20
C GLY A 442 -10.74 22.80 19.50
N TRP A 443 -9.43 22.58 19.40
CA TRP A 443 -8.87 21.23 19.50
C TRP A 443 -8.98 20.67 20.90
N HIS A 444 -9.37 19.41 20.99
CA HIS A 444 -9.26 18.64 22.22
C HIS A 444 -7.80 18.21 22.41
N LEU A 445 -7.01 19.08 23.03
CA LEU A 445 -5.55 19.04 23.04
C LEU A 445 -4.95 17.70 23.49
N ALA A 446 -5.40 17.16 24.64
CA ALA A 446 -4.90 15.87 25.14
C ALA A 446 -5.18 14.70 24.18
N ARG A 447 -6.36 14.67 23.58
CA ARG A 447 -6.76 13.68 22.58
C ARG A 447 -5.92 13.80 21.32
N THR A 448 -5.74 15.04 20.86
CA THR A 448 -5.01 15.37 19.62
C THR A 448 -3.55 14.96 19.72
N THR A 449 -2.87 15.32 20.82
CA THR A 449 -1.45 15.01 20.99
C THR A 449 -1.19 13.56 21.31
N GLY A 450 -2.08 12.88 22.06
CA GLY A 450 -2.01 11.43 22.23
C GLY A 450 -2.14 10.70 20.89
N LEU A 451 -3.04 11.16 20.03
CA LEU A 451 -3.28 10.57 18.72
C LEU A 451 -2.15 10.87 17.72
N ALA A 452 -1.56 12.07 17.77
CA ALA A 452 -0.33 12.37 17.03
C ALA A 452 0.87 11.51 17.46
N ALA A 453 1.00 11.19 18.77
CA ALA A 453 2.06 10.32 19.26
C ALA A 453 2.02 8.90 18.68
N THR A 454 0.86 8.42 18.21
CA THR A 454 0.72 7.11 17.54
C THR A 454 1.44 7.01 16.21
N LEU A 455 1.76 8.15 15.58
CA LEU A 455 2.59 8.18 14.38
C LEU A 455 3.96 7.52 14.63
N ALA A 456 4.38 7.37 15.89
CA ALA A 456 5.61 6.71 16.31
C ALA A 456 5.63 5.22 15.97
N VAL A 457 4.47 4.59 15.74
CA VAL A 457 4.39 3.18 15.37
C VAL A 457 5.25 2.90 14.13
N VAL A 458 5.24 3.81 13.15
CA VAL A 458 6.01 3.66 11.90
C VAL A 458 7.53 3.68 12.14
N PRO A 459 8.14 4.76 12.68
CA PRO A 459 9.58 4.81 12.86
C PRO A 459 10.07 3.82 13.93
N LEU A 460 9.29 3.51 14.97
CA LEU A 460 9.67 2.51 15.97
C LEU A 460 9.71 1.10 15.36
N ALA A 461 8.74 0.73 14.53
CA ALA A 461 8.77 -0.57 13.87
C ALA A 461 9.94 -0.68 12.87
N ALA A 462 10.27 0.42 12.17
CA ALA A 462 11.47 0.49 11.33
C ALA A 462 12.76 0.34 12.15
N ALA A 463 12.82 0.92 13.34
CA ALA A 463 13.95 0.81 14.26
C ALA A 463 14.12 -0.61 14.81
N VAL A 464 13.04 -1.27 15.23
CA VAL A 464 13.05 -2.69 15.63
C VAL A 464 13.59 -3.54 14.48
N HIS A 465 13.10 -3.31 13.26
CA HIS A 465 13.57 -4.04 12.09
C HIS A 465 15.06 -3.80 11.81
N ALA A 466 15.54 -2.56 11.90
CA ALA A 466 16.94 -2.21 11.72
C ALA A 466 17.83 -2.85 12.80
N ALA A 467 17.45 -2.75 14.07
CA ALA A 467 18.15 -3.36 15.19
C ALA A 467 18.27 -4.88 15.01
N TRP A 468 17.18 -5.55 14.63
CA TRP A 468 17.17 -6.99 14.41
C TRP A 468 18.00 -7.41 13.19
N ALA A 469 17.86 -6.71 12.07
CA ALA A 469 18.58 -7.02 10.83
C ALA A 469 20.10 -6.83 10.97
N HIS A 470 20.54 -5.88 11.81
CA HIS A 470 21.94 -5.55 12.04
C HIS A 470 22.45 -5.98 13.42
N ARG A 471 21.76 -6.90 14.11
CA ARG A 471 22.10 -7.34 15.48
C ARG A 471 23.51 -7.90 15.64
N HIS A 472 24.11 -8.38 14.55
CA HIS A 472 25.49 -8.90 14.54
C HIS A 472 26.55 -7.82 14.28
N ALA A 473 26.14 -6.69 13.68
CA ALA A 473 27.01 -5.55 13.36
C ALA A 473 26.90 -4.42 14.40
N LEU A 474 25.86 -4.43 15.23
CA LEU A 474 25.63 -3.45 16.29
C LEU A 474 26.21 -3.93 17.62
N PRO A 475 26.67 -3.02 18.50
CA PRO A 475 26.91 -3.34 19.91
C PRO A 475 25.65 -3.96 20.52
N ARG A 476 25.80 -5.05 21.30
CA ARG A 476 24.65 -5.76 21.91
C ARG A 476 23.73 -4.81 22.69
N ALA A 477 24.31 -3.88 23.45
CA ALA A 477 23.55 -2.88 24.19
C ALA A 477 22.70 -1.99 23.28
N ALA A 478 23.24 -1.52 22.15
CA ALA A 478 22.50 -0.69 21.20
C ALA A 478 21.34 -1.45 20.55
N ALA A 479 21.57 -2.72 20.16
CA ALA A 479 20.54 -3.58 19.60
C ALA A 479 19.42 -3.90 20.62
N LEU A 480 19.78 -4.11 21.89
CA LEU A 480 18.82 -4.35 22.97
C LEU A 480 18.00 -3.10 23.32
N VAL A 481 18.66 -1.94 23.47
CA VAL A 481 17.97 -0.66 23.77
C VAL A 481 17.00 -0.30 22.64
N ALA A 482 17.46 -0.34 21.39
CA ALA A 482 16.61 -0.03 20.25
C ALA A 482 15.51 -1.08 20.03
N GLY A 483 15.84 -2.37 20.16
CA GLY A 483 14.89 -3.47 19.95
C GLY A 483 13.83 -3.55 21.05
N ILE A 484 14.25 -3.70 22.30
CA ILE A 484 13.33 -3.86 23.45
C ILE A 484 12.59 -2.55 23.71
N GLY A 485 13.28 -1.41 23.78
CA GLY A 485 12.65 -0.12 24.04
C GLY A 485 11.54 0.21 23.03
N ALA A 486 11.82 0.05 21.74
CA ALA A 486 10.81 0.28 20.71
C ALA A 486 9.70 -0.77 20.72
N THR A 487 10.01 -2.06 20.97
CA THR A 487 8.98 -3.12 21.03
C THR A 487 8.07 -2.96 22.24
N THR A 488 8.61 -2.65 23.41
CA THR A 488 7.84 -2.41 24.63
C THR A 488 6.94 -1.19 24.47
N TRP A 489 7.44 -0.11 23.87
CA TRP A 489 6.62 1.07 23.61
C TRP A 489 5.53 0.82 22.57
N LEU A 490 5.84 0.12 21.48
CA LEU A 490 4.84 -0.34 20.51
C LEU A 490 3.77 -1.19 21.18
N ALA A 491 4.18 -2.17 21.99
CA ALA A 491 3.26 -3.00 22.74
C ALA A 491 2.39 -2.16 23.67
N TRP A 492 2.95 -1.21 24.41
CA TRP A 492 2.18 -0.31 25.28
C TRP A 492 1.20 0.57 24.51
N LEU A 493 1.57 1.07 23.33
CA LEU A 493 0.67 1.84 22.46
C LEU A 493 -0.48 1.00 21.88
N THR A 494 -0.27 -0.31 21.66
CA THR A 494 -1.25 -1.15 20.96
C THR A 494 -2.02 -2.13 21.84
N LEU A 495 -1.44 -2.56 22.97
CA LEU A 495 -2.02 -3.56 23.89
C LEU A 495 -3.37 -3.12 24.47
N PRO A 496 -3.55 -1.85 24.92
CA PRO A 496 -4.82 -1.40 25.46
C PRO A 496 -5.97 -1.46 24.46
N ASP A 497 -5.66 -1.51 23.16
CA ASP A 497 -6.64 -1.55 22.08
C ASP A 497 -6.72 -2.94 21.43
N LEU A 498 -5.87 -3.90 21.80
CA LEU A 498 -5.81 -5.24 21.22
C LEU A 498 -7.17 -5.98 21.20
N PRO A 499 -8.05 -5.83 22.21
CA PRO A 499 -9.42 -6.39 22.14
C PRO A 499 -10.30 -5.73 21.07
N ALA A 500 -10.09 -4.44 20.77
CA ALA A 500 -10.82 -3.73 19.72
C ALA A 500 -10.44 -4.22 18.31
N TRP A 501 -9.29 -4.90 18.16
CA TRP A 501 -8.78 -5.37 16.87
C TRP A 501 -9.48 -6.66 16.40
N GLY A 502 -10.41 -7.18 17.18
CA GLY A 502 -11.21 -8.34 16.84
C GLY A 502 -10.33 -9.56 16.47
N PRO A 503 -10.70 -10.34 15.44
CA PRO A 503 -9.95 -11.54 15.07
C PRO A 503 -8.65 -11.25 14.28
N VAL A 504 -8.34 -9.99 13.95
CA VAL A 504 -7.20 -9.63 13.09
C VAL A 504 -5.86 -10.15 13.61
N PRO A 505 -5.52 -10.04 14.92
CA PRO A 505 -4.27 -10.61 15.45
C PRO A 505 -4.21 -12.13 15.29
N LEU A 506 -5.34 -12.84 15.45
CA LEU A 506 -5.42 -14.29 15.27
C LEU A 506 -5.21 -14.69 13.80
N VAL A 507 -5.76 -13.93 12.85
CA VAL A 507 -5.54 -14.14 11.42
C VAL A 507 -4.07 -13.93 11.05
N LEU A 508 -3.43 -12.87 11.57
CA LEU A 508 -2.02 -12.61 11.33
C LEU A 508 -1.11 -13.67 11.95
N LEU A 509 -1.42 -14.12 13.18
CA LEU A 509 -0.70 -15.21 13.84
C LEU A 509 -0.88 -16.55 13.11
N ALA A 510 -2.10 -16.85 12.64
CA ALA A 510 -2.37 -18.05 11.85
C ALA A 510 -1.62 -18.01 10.50
N ALA A 511 -1.61 -16.86 9.81
CA ALA A 511 -0.84 -16.68 8.59
C ALA A 511 0.67 -16.85 8.85
N ALA A 512 1.20 -16.27 9.92
CA ALA A 512 2.60 -16.43 10.31
C ALA A 512 2.93 -17.90 10.67
N ALA A 513 2.06 -18.59 11.40
CA ALA A 513 2.22 -20.01 11.73
C ALA A 513 2.21 -20.88 10.46
N LEU A 514 1.25 -20.66 9.56
CA LEU A 514 1.13 -21.39 8.29
C LEU A 514 2.36 -21.19 7.39
N THR A 515 2.92 -19.98 7.32
CA THR A 515 4.16 -19.73 6.57
C THR A 515 5.37 -20.44 7.20
N ARG A 516 5.43 -20.58 8.53
CA ARG A 516 6.52 -21.28 9.22
C ARG A 516 6.46 -22.79 9.01
N PHE A 517 5.27 -23.41 9.06
CA PHE A 517 5.09 -24.84 8.77
C PHE A 517 5.45 -25.23 7.34
N ARG A 518 5.31 -24.31 6.38
CA ARG A 518 5.65 -24.56 4.97
C ARG A 518 7.16 -24.53 4.67
N HIS A 519 7.97 -23.96 5.56
CA HIS A 519 9.42 -23.86 5.40
C HIS A 519 10.22 -24.86 6.22
N THR A 520 9.58 -25.76 6.97
CA THR A 520 10.27 -26.93 7.51
C THR A 520 10.70 -27.83 6.34
N PRO A 521 12.00 -27.94 6.03
CA PRO A 521 12.45 -28.81 4.96
C PRO A 521 11.98 -30.24 5.28
N PRO A 522 11.53 -31.02 4.28
CA PRO A 522 11.20 -32.42 4.51
C PRO A 522 12.42 -33.08 5.16
N ARG A 523 12.23 -33.67 6.35
CA ARG A 523 13.29 -34.45 6.99
C ARG A 523 13.79 -35.47 5.96
N PRO A 524 15.11 -35.64 5.78
CA PRO A 524 15.62 -36.69 4.92
C PRO A 524 14.98 -38.00 5.36
N ARG A 525 14.31 -38.68 4.42
CA ARG A 525 13.76 -40.02 4.71
C ARG A 525 14.98 -40.93 5.00
N PRO A 526 14.95 -41.69 6.10
CA PRO A 526 16.02 -42.62 6.43
C PRO A 526 16.16 -43.71 5.36
#